data_AF-A0A2S8VH48-F1
#
_entry.id   AF-A0A2S8VH48-F1
#
_cell.length_a   1.000
_cell.length_b   1.000
_cell.length_c   1.000
_cell.angle_alpha   90.00
_cell.angle_beta   90.00
_cell.angle_gamma   90.00
#
_symmetry.space_group_name_H-M   'P 1'
#
loop_
_entity.id
_entity.type
_entity.pdbx_description
1 polymer ?
#
loop_
_entity_poly.entity_id
_entity_poly.type
_entity_poly.pdbx_seq_one_letter_code
_entity_poly.pdbx_strand_id
1 'polypeptide(L)'
;MKLKAALLISALSALAFAPAHAASQRSVDARAFDIAGVKPGMDYDEALAAAAKNFNVAKNQIRTGYATNNVVTGTKMPMNFSYSKDGVELSVHFEPRLPVDKNRPLVVSQINYELPWSPANRDAMAEAALQKYGKQSNFPSTLPMQWCEKPSSNPGMGCSSDMSQAVLNYSGVSLKLYDPAPTNARIQFMDNSQTRKPSF
;
A
#
# COMPACT_ATOMS: atom_id res chain seq x y z
N MET A 1 -25.52 -20.91 -79.86
CA MET A 1 -25.17 -19.79 -78.96
C MET A 1 -26.21 -19.74 -77.84
N LYS A 2 -25.81 -20.01 -76.59
CA LYS A 2 -26.66 -19.86 -75.40
C LYS A 2 -25.86 -19.08 -74.36
N LEU A 3 -26.24 -17.83 -74.11
CA LEU A 3 -25.76 -17.06 -72.95
C LEU A 3 -26.41 -17.65 -71.70
N LYS A 4 -25.60 -18.03 -70.71
CA LYS A 4 -26.06 -18.17 -69.32
C LYS A 4 -25.32 -17.14 -68.48
N ALA A 5 -26.12 -16.28 -67.85
CA ALA A 5 -25.71 -15.25 -66.92
C ALA A 5 -25.00 -15.84 -65.70
N ALA A 6 -24.05 -15.08 -65.15
CA ALA A 6 -23.58 -15.26 -63.79
C ALA A 6 -23.51 -13.88 -63.13
N LEU A 7 -24.47 -13.63 -62.23
CA LEU A 7 -24.54 -12.48 -61.34
C LEU A 7 -23.59 -12.76 -60.16
N LEU A 8 -22.54 -11.95 -60.00
CA LEU A 8 -21.67 -11.98 -58.82
C LEU A 8 -22.23 -11.02 -57.77
N ILE A 9 -22.77 -11.59 -56.69
CA ILE A 9 -23.24 -10.86 -55.51
C ILE A 9 -22.03 -10.68 -54.58
N SER A 10 -21.49 -9.47 -54.51
CA SER A 10 -20.44 -9.10 -53.56
C SER A 10 -21.06 -8.84 -52.19
N ALA A 11 -20.94 -9.79 -51.26
CA ALA A 11 -21.30 -9.58 -49.86
C ALA A 11 -20.19 -8.79 -49.15
N LEU A 12 -20.43 -7.50 -48.87
CA LEU A 12 -19.59 -6.72 -47.96
C LEU A 12 -19.84 -7.20 -46.53
N SER A 13 -18.88 -7.94 -45.97
CA SER A 13 -18.84 -8.24 -44.54
C SER A 13 -18.50 -6.97 -43.76
N ALA A 14 -19.51 -6.31 -43.19
CA ALA A 14 -19.31 -5.22 -42.25
C ALA A 14 -18.68 -5.79 -40.96
N LEU A 15 -17.37 -5.61 -40.78
CA LEU A 15 -16.73 -5.81 -39.48
C LEU A 15 -17.27 -4.75 -38.51
N ALA A 16 -18.17 -5.18 -37.61
CA ALA A 16 -18.54 -4.40 -36.45
C ALA A 16 -17.30 -4.27 -35.54
N PHE A 17 -16.63 -3.13 -35.60
CA PHE A 17 -15.64 -2.75 -34.59
C PHE A 17 -16.38 -2.47 -33.28
N ALA A 18 -16.41 -3.46 -32.38
CA ALA A 18 -16.79 -3.21 -31.00
C ALA A 18 -15.79 -2.19 -30.41
N PRO A 19 -16.24 -1.09 -29.78
CA PRO A 19 -15.34 -0.15 -29.15
C PRO A 19 -14.54 -0.89 -28.07
N ALA A 20 -13.22 -0.87 -28.19
CA ALA A 20 -12.31 -1.35 -27.16
C ALA A 20 -12.53 -0.51 -25.90
N HIS A 21 -13.40 -0.96 -25.01
CA HIS A 21 -13.55 -0.37 -23.70
C HIS A 21 -12.24 -0.65 -22.96
N ALA A 22 -11.46 0.40 -22.71
CA ALA A 22 -10.33 0.31 -21.80
C ALA A 22 -10.83 -0.25 -20.48
N ALA A 23 -10.31 -1.41 -20.07
CA ALA A 23 -10.69 -2.04 -18.82
C ALA A 23 -10.45 -1.03 -17.67
N SER A 24 -11.44 -0.85 -16.81
CA SER A 24 -11.33 0.03 -15.65
C SER A 24 -10.15 -0.37 -14.78
N GLN A 25 -9.48 0.61 -14.18
CA GLN A 25 -8.40 0.37 -13.24
C GLN A 25 -8.83 -0.57 -12.11
N ARG A 26 -7.91 -1.42 -11.65
CA ARG A 26 -8.19 -2.40 -10.59
C ARG A 26 -8.23 -1.70 -9.24
N SER A 27 -9.36 -1.75 -8.55
CA SER A 27 -9.50 -1.30 -7.15
C SER A 27 -9.13 -2.42 -6.17
N VAL A 28 -8.32 -2.13 -5.16
CA VAL A 28 -7.98 -3.05 -4.04
C VAL A 28 -7.74 -2.29 -2.75
N ASP A 29 -8.24 -2.79 -1.61
CA ASP A 29 -7.89 -2.21 -0.30
C ASP A 29 -6.49 -2.68 0.12
N ALA A 30 -5.52 -1.75 0.13
CA ALA A 30 -4.15 -2.05 0.51
C ALA A 30 -3.98 -2.43 1.99
N ARG A 31 -4.97 -2.16 2.86
CA ARG A 31 -4.93 -2.58 4.27
C ARG A 31 -4.94 -4.10 4.44
N ALA A 32 -5.45 -4.83 3.44
CA ALA A 32 -5.46 -6.29 3.46
C ALA A 32 -4.06 -6.89 3.24
N PHE A 33 -3.13 -6.13 2.64
CA PHE A 33 -1.78 -6.57 2.32
C PHE A 33 -0.85 -6.53 3.52
N ASP A 34 0.16 -7.40 3.48
CA ASP A 34 1.30 -7.38 4.40
C ASP A 34 2.61 -7.13 3.65
N ILE A 35 3.55 -6.47 4.33
CA ILE A 35 4.97 -6.47 3.95
C ILE A 35 5.73 -7.18 5.07
N ALA A 36 6.49 -8.22 4.72
CA ALA A 36 7.21 -9.06 5.69
C ALA A 36 6.32 -9.58 6.84
N GLY A 37 5.07 -9.95 6.54
CA GLY A 37 4.08 -10.44 7.51
C GLY A 37 3.36 -9.34 8.32
N VAL A 38 3.84 -8.09 8.28
CA VAL A 38 3.25 -6.95 9.02
C VAL A 38 2.16 -6.29 8.19
N LYS A 39 1.04 -5.94 8.83
CA LYS A 39 -0.12 -5.27 8.19
C LYS A 39 -0.48 -3.97 8.90
N PRO A 40 -1.08 -2.99 8.19
CA PRO A 40 -1.82 -1.91 8.83
C PRO A 40 -2.84 -2.47 9.83
N GLY A 41 -3.06 -1.76 10.94
CA GLY A 41 -4.02 -2.19 11.96
C GLY A 41 -3.45 -3.09 13.07
N MET A 42 -2.33 -3.78 12.85
CA MET A 42 -1.64 -4.56 13.89
C MET A 42 -1.17 -3.66 15.03
N ASP A 43 -1.18 -4.17 16.26
CA ASP A 43 -0.49 -3.54 17.39
C ASP A 43 1.03 -3.78 17.36
N TYR A 44 1.74 -3.25 18.35
CA TYR A 44 3.20 -3.34 18.42
C TYR A 44 3.70 -4.79 18.54
N ASP A 45 3.10 -5.58 19.42
CA ASP A 45 3.56 -6.94 19.71
C ASP A 45 3.19 -7.91 18.59
N GLU A 46 2.02 -7.72 17.99
CA GLU A 46 1.57 -8.42 16.79
C GLU A 46 2.53 -8.17 15.61
N ALA A 47 2.83 -6.90 15.32
CA ALA A 47 3.72 -6.52 14.24
C ALA A 47 5.15 -7.03 14.47
N LEU A 48 5.67 -6.90 15.70
CA LEU A 48 7.01 -7.40 16.06
C LEU A 48 7.10 -8.93 15.92
N ALA A 49 6.07 -9.66 16.35
CA ALA A 49 6.00 -11.11 16.20
C ALA A 49 5.90 -11.52 14.72
N ALA A 50 5.12 -10.82 13.92
CA ALA A 50 4.97 -11.09 12.49
C ALA A 50 6.30 -10.89 11.74
N ALA A 51 6.99 -9.77 11.99
CA ALA A 51 8.31 -9.51 11.41
C ALA A 51 9.36 -10.56 11.86
N ALA A 52 9.41 -10.88 13.15
CA ALA A 52 10.32 -11.89 13.69
C ALA A 52 10.11 -13.27 13.04
N LYS A 53 8.84 -13.67 12.89
CA LYS A 53 8.46 -14.90 12.19
C LYS A 53 8.87 -14.87 10.72
N ASN A 54 8.62 -13.76 10.02
CA ASN A 54 8.95 -13.63 8.60
C ASN A 54 10.45 -13.77 8.33
N PHE A 55 11.29 -13.15 9.17
CA PHE A 55 12.74 -13.24 9.02
C PHE A 55 13.37 -14.43 9.73
N ASN A 56 12.57 -15.27 10.39
CA ASN A 56 13.04 -16.39 11.20
C ASN A 56 14.11 -15.97 12.23
N VAL A 57 13.86 -14.88 12.94
CA VAL A 57 14.75 -14.32 13.98
C VAL A 57 14.02 -14.20 15.30
N ALA A 58 14.78 -14.12 16.39
CA ALA A 58 14.20 -13.78 17.69
C ALA A 58 13.81 -12.29 17.75
N LYS A 59 12.77 -11.94 18.52
CA LYS A 59 12.28 -10.56 18.65
C LYS A 59 13.37 -9.57 19.11
N ASN A 60 14.33 -10.02 19.92
CA ASN A 60 15.45 -9.18 20.39
C ASN A 60 16.49 -8.84 19.30
N GLN A 61 16.41 -9.47 18.12
CA GLN A 61 17.22 -9.11 16.95
C GLN A 61 16.58 -8.01 16.11
N ILE A 62 15.32 -7.63 16.41
CA ILE A 62 14.64 -6.49 15.81
C ILE A 62 14.85 -5.29 16.73
N ARG A 63 15.42 -4.22 16.18
CA ARG A 63 15.76 -3.01 16.92
C ARG A 63 14.51 -2.17 17.16
N THR A 64 14.09 -2.11 18.41
CA THR A 64 13.09 -1.15 18.89
C THR A 64 13.62 0.29 18.79
N GLY A 65 12.79 1.20 18.29
CA GLY A 65 13.11 2.62 18.23
C GLY A 65 13.17 3.28 19.60
N TYR A 66 13.65 4.53 19.65
CA TYR A 66 13.64 5.29 20.90
C TYR A 66 12.20 5.58 21.36
N ALA A 67 11.98 5.50 22.67
CA ALA A 67 10.70 5.83 23.26
C ALA A 67 10.43 7.34 23.18
N THR A 68 9.34 7.72 22.53
CA THR A 68 8.87 9.11 22.43
C THR A 68 7.52 9.23 23.13
N ASN A 69 7.13 10.46 23.48
CA ASN A 69 5.86 10.68 24.15
C ASN A 69 4.69 10.41 23.18
N ASN A 70 3.83 9.46 23.52
CA ASN A 70 2.55 9.28 22.83
C ASN A 70 1.61 10.40 23.27
N VAL A 71 1.27 11.30 22.34
CA VAL A 71 0.44 12.49 22.60
C VAL A 71 -1.00 12.17 23.02
N VAL A 72 -1.48 10.96 22.75
CA VAL A 72 -2.83 10.51 23.10
C VAL A 72 -2.88 9.90 24.50
N THR A 73 -1.88 9.10 24.86
CA THR A 73 -1.85 8.39 26.16
C THR A 73 -0.97 9.06 27.22
N GLY A 74 -0.10 10.00 26.83
CA GLY A 74 0.87 10.67 27.71
C GLY A 74 2.04 9.79 28.17
N THR A 75 2.20 8.60 27.59
CA THR A 75 3.22 7.63 27.99
C THR A 75 4.35 7.55 26.96
N LYS A 76 5.59 7.39 27.43
CA LYS A 76 6.73 7.15 26.53
C LYS A 76 6.70 5.71 26.00
N MET A 77 6.74 5.55 24.69
CA MET A 77 6.77 4.25 24.02
C MET A 77 7.46 4.34 22.66
N PRO A 78 8.04 3.24 22.15
CA PRO A 78 8.67 3.22 20.85
C PRO A 78 7.61 3.32 19.73
N MET A 79 7.69 4.37 18.92
CA MET A 79 6.77 4.58 17.78
C MET A 79 7.23 3.90 16.49
N ASN A 80 8.29 3.08 16.57
CA ASN A 80 8.79 2.28 15.47
C ASN A 80 9.64 1.11 15.96
N PHE A 81 9.87 0.16 15.06
CA PHE A 81 10.99 -0.77 15.14
C PHE A 81 11.60 -0.93 13.75
N SER A 82 12.81 -1.49 13.70
CA SER A 82 13.52 -1.76 12.46
C SER A 82 14.28 -3.08 12.51
N TYR A 83 14.42 -3.72 11.36
CA TYR A 83 15.28 -4.87 11.14
C TYR A 83 16.22 -4.56 9.99
N SER A 84 17.50 -4.87 10.14
CA SER A 84 18.49 -4.74 9.07
C SER A 84 19.48 -5.89 9.18
N LYS A 85 19.60 -6.68 8.10
CA LYS A 85 20.53 -7.80 7.99
C LYS A 85 20.71 -8.19 6.54
N ASP A 86 21.95 -8.50 6.13
CA ASP A 86 22.29 -9.00 4.79
C ASP A 86 21.74 -8.10 3.65
N GLY A 87 21.72 -6.78 3.89
CA GLY A 87 21.22 -5.77 2.94
C GLY A 87 19.70 -5.59 2.92
N VAL A 88 18.93 -6.45 3.59
CA VAL A 88 17.49 -6.27 3.76
C VAL A 88 17.24 -5.23 4.85
N GLU A 89 16.38 -4.26 4.58
CA GLU A 89 15.92 -3.29 5.57
C GLU A 89 14.40 -3.31 5.71
N LEU A 90 13.91 -3.39 6.95
CA LEU A 90 12.50 -3.20 7.29
C LEU A 90 12.40 -2.08 8.33
N SER A 91 11.49 -1.14 8.13
CA SER A 91 11.03 -0.20 9.15
C SER A 91 9.51 -0.22 9.27
N VAL A 92 9.02 -0.32 10.50
CA VAL A 92 7.59 -0.28 10.83
C VAL A 92 7.35 0.91 11.73
N HIS A 93 6.44 1.78 11.33
CA HIS A 93 6.04 2.95 12.10
C HIS A 93 4.61 2.78 12.60
N PHE A 94 4.40 3.32 13.79
CA PHE A 94 3.13 3.27 14.49
C PHE A 94 2.57 4.68 14.67
N GLU A 95 1.26 4.74 14.79
CA GLU A 95 0.53 5.88 15.33
C GLU A 95 -0.19 5.45 16.62
N PRO A 96 -0.57 6.40 17.48
CA PRO A 96 -1.47 6.11 18.60
C PRO A 96 -2.78 5.48 18.10
N ARG A 97 -3.22 4.42 18.77
CA ARG A 97 -4.51 3.79 18.46
C ARG A 97 -5.66 4.65 18.97
N LEU A 98 -6.61 4.92 18.09
CA LEU A 98 -7.84 5.63 18.41
C LEU A 98 -9.07 4.84 17.92
N PRO A 99 -10.15 4.73 18.73
CA PRO A 99 -10.25 5.16 20.13
C PRO A 99 -9.20 4.53 21.04
N VAL A 100 -8.90 5.18 22.18
CA VAL A 100 -7.79 4.78 23.06
C VAL A 100 -8.00 3.36 23.59
N ASP A 101 -7.08 2.47 23.25
CA ASP A 101 -6.96 1.13 23.80
C ASP A 101 -5.68 1.05 24.63
N LYS A 102 -5.82 0.97 25.96
CA LYS A 102 -4.67 0.94 26.87
C LYS A 102 -3.82 -0.32 26.73
N ASN A 103 -4.42 -1.42 26.25
CA ASN A 103 -3.72 -2.69 26.06
C ASN A 103 -3.02 -2.74 24.71
N ARG A 104 -3.52 -2.00 23.71
CA ARG A 104 -2.94 -1.88 22.38
C ARG A 104 -2.81 -0.40 21.99
N PRO A 105 -1.92 0.35 22.65
CA PRO A 105 -1.87 1.81 22.54
C PRO A 105 -1.37 2.30 21.17
N LEU A 106 -0.83 1.39 20.35
CA LEU A 106 -0.26 1.66 19.05
C LEU A 106 -0.94 0.83 17.96
N VAL A 107 -0.89 1.37 16.74
CA VAL A 107 -1.34 0.72 15.53
C VAL A 107 -0.38 1.01 14.39
N VAL A 108 -0.05 -0.01 13.58
CA VAL A 108 0.82 0.16 12.41
C VAL A 108 0.16 1.13 11.42
N SER A 109 0.90 2.16 11.02
CA SER A 109 0.50 3.16 10.02
C SER A 109 1.36 3.13 8.77
N GLN A 110 2.63 2.72 8.89
CA GLN A 110 3.54 2.65 7.76
C GLN A 110 4.49 1.47 7.88
N ILE A 111 4.75 0.83 6.75
CA ILE A 111 5.72 -0.25 6.61
C ILE A 111 6.58 0.06 5.40
N ASN A 112 7.91 0.09 5.57
CA ASN A 112 8.86 0.20 4.47
C ASN A 112 9.77 -1.01 4.46
N TYR A 113 9.97 -1.60 3.29
CA TYR A 113 10.89 -2.71 3.06
C TYR A 113 11.78 -2.37 1.87
N GLU A 114 13.09 -2.49 2.05
CA GLU A 114 14.07 -2.13 1.04
C GLU A 114 15.14 -3.20 0.86
N LEU A 115 15.67 -3.29 -0.36
CA LEU A 115 16.86 -4.05 -0.71
C LEU A 115 17.96 -3.11 -1.22
N PRO A 116 19.23 -3.55 -1.25
CA PRO A 116 20.30 -2.75 -1.84
C PRO A 116 20.02 -2.55 -3.34
N TRP A 117 20.36 -1.38 -3.86
CA TRP A 117 20.15 -1.10 -5.28
C TRP A 117 20.99 -2.02 -6.17
N SER A 118 20.32 -2.75 -7.05
CA SER A 118 20.88 -3.37 -8.24
C SER A 118 19.77 -3.62 -9.25
N PRO A 119 20.06 -3.71 -10.57
CA PRO A 119 19.06 -4.08 -11.56
C PRO A 119 18.38 -5.42 -11.25
N ALA A 120 19.16 -6.41 -10.79
CA ALA A 120 18.65 -7.72 -10.40
C ALA A 120 17.66 -7.64 -9.22
N ASN A 121 18.00 -6.87 -8.17
CA ASN A 121 17.10 -6.69 -7.02
C ASN A 121 15.83 -5.93 -7.39
N ARG A 122 15.94 -4.92 -8.27
CA ARG A 122 14.77 -4.19 -8.79
C ARG A 122 13.82 -5.14 -9.51
N ASP A 123 14.34 -5.92 -10.45
CA ASP A 123 13.50 -6.81 -11.27
C ASP A 123 12.89 -7.93 -10.44
N ALA A 124 13.67 -8.53 -9.54
CA ALA A 124 13.17 -9.53 -8.59
C ALA A 124 12.10 -8.96 -7.63
N MET A 125 12.26 -7.72 -7.15
CA MET A 125 11.26 -7.09 -6.30
C MET A 125 9.97 -6.77 -7.06
N ALA A 126 10.07 -6.28 -8.31
CA ALA A 126 8.90 -6.06 -9.16
C ALA A 126 8.11 -7.35 -9.38
N GLU A 127 8.81 -8.43 -9.74
CA GLU A 127 8.21 -9.75 -9.95
C GLU A 127 7.55 -10.28 -8.68
N ALA A 128 8.25 -10.24 -7.55
CA ALA A 128 7.71 -10.67 -6.26
C ALA A 128 6.48 -9.85 -5.83
N ALA A 129 6.48 -8.52 -6.08
CA ALA A 129 5.34 -7.66 -5.78
C ALA A 129 4.12 -8.03 -6.64
N LEU A 130 4.31 -8.26 -7.95
CA LEU A 130 3.24 -8.71 -8.84
C LEU A 130 2.73 -10.10 -8.48
N GLN A 131 3.61 -11.02 -8.11
CA GLN A 131 3.23 -12.37 -7.67
C GLN A 131 2.40 -12.32 -6.38
N LYS A 132 2.80 -11.48 -5.41
CA LYS A 132 2.14 -11.42 -4.11
C LYS A 132 0.83 -10.61 -4.12
N TYR A 133 0.83 -9.44 -4.75
CA TYR A 133 -0.30 -8.49 -4.69
C TYR A 133 -1.16 -8.49 -5.96
N GLY A 134 -0.73 -9.22 -6.99
CA GLY A 134 -1.35 -9.24 -8.31
C GLY A 134 -1.11 -7.94 -9.09
N LYS A 135 -1.80 -7.80 -10.22
CA LYS A 135 -1.73 -6.62 -11.09
C LYS A 135 -2.01 -5.31 -10.35
N GLN A 136 -1.15 -4.32 -10.51
CA GLN A 136 -1.27 -3.00 -9.88
C GLN A 136 -2.51 -2.22 -10.33
N SER A 137 -3.01 -1.36 -9.44
CA SER A 137 -4.18 -0.51 -9.66
C SER A 137 -3.95 0.54 -10.75
N ASN A 138 -2.72 1.02 -10.91
CA ASN A 138 -2.33 2.03 -11.91
C ASN A 138 -1.77 1.44 -13.21
N PHE A 139 -2.11 0.19 -13.56
CA PHE A 139 -1.73 -0.40 -14.83
C PHE A 139 -2.19 0.48 -16.03
N PRO A 140 -1.39 0.64 -17.10
CA PRO A 140 -0.15 -0.06 -17.43
C PRO A 140 1.14 0.55 -16.86
N SER A 141 1.07 1.50 -15.93
CA SER A 141 2.29 2.07 -15.34
C SER A 141 3.09 0.99 -14.61
N THR A 142 4.36 0.83 -14.96
CA THR A 142 5.27 -0.16 -14.36
C THR A 142 6.20 0.46 -13.31
N LEU A 143 6.33 1.79 -13.27
CA LEU A 143 7.17 2.52 -12.31
C LEU A 143 6.60 3.93 -12.05
N PRO A 144 6.11 4.23 -10.82
CA PRO A 144 5.88 3.29 -9.73
C PRO A 144 4.68 2.35 -10.01
N MET A 145 4.69 1.16 -9.42
CA MET A 145 3.49 0.31 -9.33
C MET A 145 2.75 0.60 -8.04
N GLN A 146 1.44 0.81 -8.11
CA GLN A 146 0.64 1.19 -6.95
C GLN A 146 -0.63 0.35 -6.84
N TRP A 147 -1.00 0.00 -5.62
CA TRP A 147 -2.25 -0.68 -5.29
C TRP A 147 -3.04 0.11 -4.28
N CYS A 148 -4.30 0.37 -4.59
CA CYS A 148 -5.19 1.19 -3.77
C CYS A 148 -6.66 1.05 -4.19
N GLU A 149 -7.55 1.49 -3.31
CA GLU A 149 -9.00 1.34 -3.46
C GLU A 149 -9.54 2.29 -4.53
N LYS A 150 -8.97 3.48 -4.63
CA LYS A 150 -9.37 4.54 -5.56
C LYS A 150 -8.19 4.86 -6.48
N PRO A 151 -7.97 4.08 -7.57
CA PRO A 151 -7.02 4.45 -8.61
C PRO A 151 -7.47 5.70 -9.37
N SER A 152 -6.50 6.47 -9.89
CA SER A 152 -6.77 7.55 -10.83
C SER A 152 -7.29 6.99 -12.16
N SER A 153 -8.21 7.72 -12.80
CA SER A 153 -8.63 7.44 -14.18
C SER A 153 -7.51 7.62 -15.21
N ASN A 154 -6.48 8.41 -14.89
CA ASN A 154 -5.21 8.45 -15.61
C ASN A 154 -4.19 7.55 -14.90
N PRO A 155 -3.81 6.38 -15.47
CA PRO A 155 -2.84 5.47 -14.87
C PRO A 155 -1.48 6.10 -14.55
N GLY A 156 -1.05 7.09 -15.33
CA GLY A 156 0.20 7.81 -15.08
C GLY A 156 0.21 8.61 -13.78
N MET A 157 -0.96 8.96 -13.23
CA MET A 157 -1.07 9.63 -11.93
C MET A 157 -1.08 8.64 -10.75
N GLY A 158 -1.19 7.33 -11.01
CA GLY A 158 -1.18 6.33 -9.94
C GLY A 158 -2.51 6.18 -9.21
N CYS A 159 -2.44 6.09 -7.89
CA CYS A 159 -3.60 6.19 -7.01
C CYS A 159 -4.15 7.61 -6.97
N SER A 160 -5.45 7.76 -6.74
CA SER A 160 -6.08 9.08 -6.69
C SER A 160 -5.44 9.98 -5.63
N SER A 161 -5.56 11.29 -5.79
CA SER A 161 -5.10 12.29 -4.82
C SER A 161 -5.86 12.27 -3.49
N ASP A 162 -6.85 11.40 -3.32
CA ASP A 162 -7.47 11.13 -2.02
C ASP A 162 -6.43 10.56 -1.05
N MET A 163 -5.98 11.41 -0.12
CA MET A 163 -4.99 11.08 0.90
C MET A 163 -5.58 10.30 2.11
N SER A 164 -6.83 9.82 2.02
CA SER A 164 -7.47 9.03 3.08
C SER A 164 -7.40 7.51 2.86
N GLN A 165 -6.97 7.07 1.68
CA GLN A 165 -6.87 5.64 1.36
C GLN A 165 -5.48 5.08 1.70
N ALA A 166 -5.44 3.78 2.02
CA ALA A 166 -4.18 3.07 2.11
C ALA A 166 -3.60 2.82 0.71
N VAL A 167 -2.27 2.93 0.59
CA VAL A 167 -1.56 2.72 -0.66
C VAL A 167 -0.35 1.82 -0.42
N LEU A 168 -0.26 0.74 -1.20
CA LEU A 168 0.99 0.01 -1.39
C LEU A 168 1.69 0.57 -2.63
N ASN A 169 2.94 0.98 -2.48
CA ASN A 169 3.76 1.58 -3.52
C ASN A 169 5.05 0.79 -3.68
N TYR A 170 5.31 0.33 -4.90
CA TYR A 170 6.59 -0.21 -5.32
C TYR A 170 7.34 0.84 -6.17
N SER A 171 8.60 1.08 -5.84
CA SER A 171 9.50 1.94 -6.62
C SER A 171 10.94 1.46 -6.50
N GLY A 172 11.51 0.93 -7.58
CA GLY A 172 12.90 0.52 -7.62
C GLY A 172 13.17 -0.73 -6.76
N VAL A 173 13.78 -0.53 -5.59
CA VAL A 173 14.08 -1.60 -4.61
C VAL A 173 13.38 -1.35 -3.28
N SER A 174 12.29 -0.57 -3.30
CA SER A 174 11.51 -0.22 -2.12
C SER A 174 10.04 -0.59 -2.30
N LEU A 175 9.47 -1.19 -1.25
CA LEU A 175 8.03 -1.37 -1.04
C LEU A 175 7.62 -0.54 0.18
N LYS A 176 6.62 0.33 -0.01
CA LYS A 176 6.03 1.14 1.06
C LYS A 176 4.54 0.90 1.12
N LEU A 177 4.04 0.46 2.27
CA LEU A 177 2.61 0.42 2.58
C LEU A 177 2.31 1.50 3.62
N TYR A 178 1.42 2.43 3.27
CA TYR A 178 1.00 3.51 4.16
C TYR A 178 -0.53 3.50 4.29
N ASP A 179 -1.03 3.47 5.52
CA ASP A 179 -2.43 3.73 5.84
C ASP A 179 -2.52 5.07 6.61
N PRO A 180 -3.14 6.11 6.02
CA PRO A 180 -3.28 7.41 6.65
C PRO A 180 -4.33 7.42 7.77
N ALA A 181 -5.20 6.41 7.88
CA ALA A 181 -6.31 6.43 8.82
C ALA A 181 -5.89 6.64 10.29
N PRO A 182 -4.85 5.96 10.84
CA PRO A 182 -4.36 6.23 12.19
C PRO A 182 -3.81 7.65 12.39
N THR A 183 -3.06 8.17 11.41
CA THR A 183 -2.54 9.54 11.46
C THR A 183 -3.67 10.57 11.48
N ASN A 184 -4.67 10.39 10.61
CA ASN A 184 -5.84 11.26 10.53
C ASN A 184 -6.67 11.22 11.81
N ALA A 185 -6.88 10.03 12.39
CA ALA A 185 -7.58 9.89 13.66
C ALA A 185 -6.85 10.63 14.79
N ARG A 186 -5.51 10.53 14.84
CA ARG A 186 -4.69 11.28 15.82
C ARG A 186 -4.83 12.78 15.64
N ILE A 187 -4.75 13.30 14.40
CA ILE A 187 -4.93 14.73 14.11
C ILE A 187 -6.30 15.19 14.61
N GLN A 188 -7.38 14.47 14.24
CA GLN A 188 -8.73 14.81 14.67
C GLN A 188 -8.89 14.79 16.20
N PHE A 189 -8.29 13.81 16.88
CA PHE A 189 -8.29 13.77 18.34
C PHE A 189 -7.60 15.00 18.95
N MET A 190 -6.44 15.39 18.41
CA MET A 190 -5.72 16.57 18.88
C MET A 190 -6.51 17.86 18.65
N ASP A 191 -7.09 18.05 17.47
CA ASP A 191 -7.92 19.21 17.14
C ASP A 191 -9.12 19.34 18.09
N ASN A 192 -9.80 18.21 18.34
CA ASN A 192 -10.92 18.16 19.29
C ASN A 192 -10.47 18.48 20.73
N SER A 193 -9.28 18.03 21.15
CA SER A 193 -8.74 18.32 22.49
C SER A 193 -8.34 19.79 22.69
N GLN A 194 -7.99 20.47 21.59
CA GLN A 194 -7.62 21.88 21.58
C GLN A 194 -8.81 22.81 21.35
N THR A 195 -9.94 22.29 20.90
CA THR A 195 -11.16 23.07 20.69
C THR A 195 -11.58 23.75 22.00
N ARG A 196 -11.79 25.07 21.94
CA ARG A 196 -12.30 25.89 23.05
C ARG A 196 -13.56 26.60 22.56
N LYS A 197 -14.61 26.66 23.40
CA LYS A 197 -15.74 27.54 23.13
C LYS A 197 -15.31 28.98 23.42
N PRO A 198 -15.56 29.95 22.53
CA PRO A 198 -15.32 31.35 22.85
C PRO A 198 -16.12 31.74 24.09
N SER A 199 -15.49 32.52 24.98
CA SER A 199 -16.09 32.98 26.23
C SER A 199 -16.47 34.46 26.21
N PHE A 200 -16.72 35.01 25.02
CA PHE A 200 -17.27 36.34 24.84
C PHE A 200 -18.78 36.28 24.67
#